data_AF-A0A2A9EG06-F1
#
_entry.id   AF-A0A2A9EG06-F1
#
_cell.length_a   1.000
_cell.length_b   1.000
_cell.length_c   1.000
_cell.angle_alpha   90.00
_cell.angle_beta   90.00
_cell.angle_gamma   90.00
#
_symmetry.space_group_name_H-M   'P 1'
#
loop_
_entity.id
_entity.type
_entity.pdbx_description
1 polymer ?
#
loop_
_entity_poly.entity_id
_entity_poly.type
_entity_poly.pdbx_seq_one_letter_code
_entity_poly.pdbx_strand_id
1 'polypeptide(L)'
;MRRTGRAARRVSVVLATLALVACSGGRSVEPLAPDVVAEKIADALEEEVGVRPVVACSEELPAEVGAELVCDLTTAGAPETIYPVTATVTSVDPDTGEVKFDVSVADAPEGSEGPTTSTEPSATGEATG
;
A
#
# COMPACT_ATOMS: atom_id res chain seq x y z
N MET A 1 -2.53 -76.23 -2.60
CA MET A 1 -1.12 -75.80 -2.77
C MET A 1 -0.73 -75.98 -4.23
N ARG A 2 -0.74 -74.91 -5.04
CA ARG A 2 -0.38 -74.93 -6.47
C ARG A 2 0.88 -74.10 -6.66
N ARG A 3 1.95 -74.75 -7.12
CA ARG A 3 3.21 -74.12 -7.55
C ARG A 3 3.06 -73.65 -8.99
N THR A 4 3.15 -72.34 -9.20
CA THR A 4 3.35 -71.65 -10.49
C THR A 4 4.06 -70.35 -10.11
N GLY A 5 5.25 -69.98 -10.56
CA GLY A 5 5.98 -70.23 -11.79
C GLY A 5 6.64 -68.88 -12.13
N ARG A 6 7.95 -68.87 -12.38
CA ARG A 6 8.81 -67.69 -12.60
C ARG A 6 8.22 -66.67 -13.59
N ALA A 7 8.42 -65.37 -13.33
CA ALA A 7 8.90 -64.42 -14.35
C ALA A 7 9.29 -63.08 -13.70
N ALA A 8 10.59 -62.80 -13.70
CA ALA A 8 11.11 -61.47 -13.55
C ALA A 8 10.53 -60.59 -14.68
N ARG A 9 9.85 -59.49 -14.32
CA ARG A 9 9.61 -58.38 -15.24
C ARG A 9 10.01 -57.10 -14.55
N ARG A 10 11.28 -56.73 -14.74
CA ARG A 10 11.70 -55.34 -14.66
C ARG A 10 10.88 -54.59 -15.70
N VAL A 11 9.95 -53.77 -15.24
CA VAL A 11 9.29 -52.76 -16.07
C VAL A 11 9.57 -51.44 -15.36
N SER A 12 10.73 -50.88 -15.66
CA SER A 12 10.98 -49.46 -15.46
C SER A 12 9.97 -48.70 -16.31
N VAL A 13 9.04 -48.01 -15.67
CA VAL A 13 8.27 -46.91 -16.28
C VAL A 13 8.72 -45.64 -15.59
N VAL A 14 9.82 -45.08 -16.08
CA VAL A 14 10.13 -43.67 -15.93
C VAL A 14 9.44 -42.99 -17.10
N LEU A 15 8.28 -42.36 -16.86
CA LEU A 15 7.63 -41.37 -17.72
C LEU A 15 6.30 -40.96 -17.06
N ALA A 16 6.38 -40.04 -16.10
CA ALA A 16 5.24 -39.20 -15.71
C ALA A 16 5.70 -37.75 -15.85
N THR A 17 5.66 -37.29 -17.09
CA THR A 17 5.86 -35.91 -17.52
C THR A 17 4.77 -35.00 -16.95
N LEU A 18 5.22 -33.85 -16.45
CA LEU A 18 4.54 -32.55 -16.45
C LEU A 18 3.07 -32.50 -16.01
N ALA A 19 2.87 -32.08 -14.76
CA ALA A 19 1.70 -31.29 -14.38
C ALA A 19 2.05 -30.32 -13.22
N LEU A 20 3.07 -29.48 -13.40
CA LEU A 20 3.12 -28.20 -12.68
C LEU A 20 2.38 -27.18 -13.56
N VAL A 21 1.07 -27.37 -13.67
CA VAL A 21 0.21 -26.33 -14.27
C VAL A 21 0.29 -25.14 -13.33
N ALA A 22 0.86 -24.08 -13.89
CA ALA A 22 0.98 -22.77 -13.32
C ALA A 22 -0.32 -22.39 -12.60
N CYS A 23 -0.21 -22.17 -11.30
CA CYS A 23 -1.19 -21.36 -10.60
C CYS A 23 -0.95 -19.92 -11.06
N SER A 24 -1.37 -19.61 -12.28
CA SER A 24 -1.63 -18.23 -12.74
C SER A 24 -2.95 -17.76 -12.11
N GLY A 25 -3.14 -18.04 -10.82
CA GLY A 25 -4.13 -17.34 -10.03
C GLY A 25 -3.57 -15.95 -9.88
N GLY A 26 -4.17 -14.97 -10.56
CA GLY A 26 -3.86 -13.57 -10.34
C GLY A 26 -3.93 -13.33 -8.83
N ARG A 27 -2.77 -13.11 -8.21
CA ARG A 27 -2.71 -12.79 -6.79
C ARG A 27 -3.32 -11.41 -6.66
N SER A 28 -4.60 -11.40 -6.33
CA SER A 28 -5.31 -10.19 -5.98
C SER A 28 -4.78 -9.83 -4.61
N VAL A 29 -4.05 -8.72 -4.51
CA VAL A 29 -3.63 -8.20 -3.22
C VAL A 29 -4.88 -7.61 -2.57
N GLU A 30 -5.14 -7.98 -1.32
CA GLU A 30 -6.33 -7.50 -0.60
C GLU A 30 -6.17 -6.01 -0.26
N PRO A 31 -7.27 -5.23 -0.35
CA PRO A 31 -7.28 -3.84 0.09
C PRO A 31 -6.93 -3.75 1.58
N LEU A 32 -6.28 -2.67 1.97
CA LEU A 32 -5.91 -2.44 3.36
C LEU A 32 -7.09 -1.83 4.09
N ALA A 33 -7.44 -2.43 5.23
CA ALA A 33 -8.45 -1.89 6.11
C ALA A 33 -8.05 -0.48 6.60
N PRO A 34 -9.01 0.43 6.79
CA PRO A 34 -8.77 1.80 7.24
C PRO A 34 -7.91 1.86 8.52
N ASP A 35 -8.20 1.00 9.49
CA ASP A 35 -7.48 0.94 10.76
C ASP A 35 -5.99 0.57 10.57
N VAL A 36 -5.70 -0.31 9.61
CA VAL A 36 -4.32 -0.75 9.30
C VAL A 36 -3.54 0.38 8.66
N VAL A 37 -4.16 1.12 7.73
CA VAL A 37 -3.55 2.29 7.10
C VAL A 37 -3.30 3.39 8.12
N ALA A 38 -4.29 3.67 8.98
CA ALA A 38 -4.19 4.65 10.05
C ALA A 38 -3.03 4.36 11.01
N GLU A 39 -2.91 3.12 11.49
CA GLU A 39 -1.82 2.70 12.38
C GLU A 39 -0.46 2.85 11.69
N LYS A 40 -0.33 2.44 10.43
CA LYS A 40 0.91 2.59 9.66
C LYS A 40 1.35 4.04 9.51
N ILE A 41 0.40 4.94 9.23
CA ILE A 41 0.66 6.38 9.12
C ILE A 41 1.08 6.94 10.48
N ALA A 42 0.37 6.57 11.55
CA ALA A 42 0.68 7.03 12.90
C ALA A 42 2.07 6.58 13.35
N ASP A 43 2.45 5.33 13.06
CA ASP A 43 3.77 4.79 13.37
C ASP A 43 4.87 5.50 12.58
N ALA A 44 4.69 5.72 11.26
CA ALA A 44 5.66 6.44 10.43
C ALA A 44 5.87 7.87 10.95
N LEU A 45 4.79 8.57 11.30
CA LEU A 45 4.86 9.92 11.85
C LEU A 45 5.48 9.92 13.26
N GLU A 46 5.20 8.92 14.10
CA GLU A 46 5.87 8.79 15.39
C GLU A 46 7.39 8.62 15.22
N GLU A 47 7.84 7.83 14.25
CA GLU A 47 9.25 7.65 13.95
C GLU A 47 9.92 8.94 13.42
N GLU A 48 9.20 9.74 12.62
CA GLU A 48 9.72 10.98 12.04
C GLU A 48 9.68 12.18 13.01
N VAL A 49 8.57 12.40 13.69
CA VAL A 49 8.35 13.58 14.55
C VAL A 49 8.46 13.29 16.05
N GLY A 50 8.55 12.02 16.45
CA GLY A 50 8.66 11.60 17.86
C GLY A 50 7.37 11.69 18.67
N VAL A 51 6.25 12.00 18.02
CA VAL A 51 4.93 12.12 18.64
C VAL A 51 3.93 11.34 17.82
N ARG A 52 3.25 10.36 18.43
CA ARG A 52 2.22 9.56 17.77
C ARG A 52 0.93 10.38 17.59
N PRO A 53 0.50 10.69 16.36
CA PRO A 53 -0.79 11.31 16.11
C PRO A 53 -1.92 10.27 16.15
N VAL A 54 -3.16 10.75 16.22
CA VAL A 54 -4.35 9.92 16.07
C VAL A 54 -4.84 10.09 14.63
N VAL A 55 -4.77 9.03 13.85
CA VAL A 55 -5.21 9.01 12.44
C VAL A 55 -6.49 8.20 12.35
N ALA A 56 -7.50 8.72 11.65
CA ALA A 56 -8.75 8.04 11.38
C ALA A 56 -9.02 8.05 9.87
N CYS A 57 -9.12 6.85 9.28
CA CYS A 57 -9.46 6.69 7.87
C CYS A 57 -10.88 6.14 7.77
N SER A 58 -11.74 6.76 6.97
CA SER A 58 -13.13 6.26 6.78
C SER A 58 -13.25 5.25 5.64
N GLU A 59 -12.25 5.22 4.76
CA GLU A 59 -12.21 4.39 3.56
C GLU A 59 -11.05 3.39 3.64
N GLU A 60 -11.24 2.22 3.01
CA GLU A 60 -10.18 1.24 2.81
C GLU A 60 -9.26 1.65 1.66
N LEU A 61 -7.96 1.37 1.77
CA LEU A 61 -7.00 1.66 0.70
C LEU A 61 -7.00 0.51 -0.31
N PRO A 62 -7.39 0.76 -1.57
CA PRO A 62 -7.23 -0.25 -2.61
C PRO A 62 -5.76 -0.64 -2.72
N ALA A 63 -5.46 -1.93 -2.77
CA ALA A 63 -4.11 -2.42 -3.03
C ALA A 63 -3.77 -2.33 -4.53
N GLU A 64 -3.88 -1.13 -5.08
CA GLU A 64 -3.68 -0.82 -6.48
C GLU A 64 -2.75 0.39 -6.60
N VAL A 65 -1.75 0.30 -7.47
CA VAL A 65 -0.81 1.40 -7.69
C VAL A 65 -1.54 2.63 -8.23
N GLY A 66 -1.35 3.76 -7.58
CA GLY A 66 -2.05 5.01 -7.88
C GLY A 66 -3.41 5.16 -7.19
N ALA A 67 -3.83 4.21 -6.35
CA ALA A 67 -4.98 4.41 -5.48
C ALA A 67 -4.63 5.40 -4.36
N GLU A 68 -5.59 6.27 -4.05
CA GLU A 68 -5.43 7.34 -3.07
C GLU A 68 -6.62 7.33 -2.12
N LEU A 69 -6.35 7.66 -0.86
CA LEU A 69 -7.39 7.98 0.11
C LEU A 69 -6.96 9.16 0.96
N VAL A 70 -7.94 9.76 1.64
CA VAL A 70 -7.71 10.84 2.60
C VAL A 70 -8.09 10.33 3.99
N CYS A 71 -7.17 10.48 4.95
CA CYS A 71 -7.42 10.23 6.37
C CYS A 71 -7.36 11.53 7.16
N ASP A 72 -8.04 11.52 8.30
CA ASP A 72 -8.08 12.63 9.23
C ASP A 72 -7.02 12.42 10.31
N LEU A 73 -6.04 13.31 10.38
CA LEU A 73 -5.02 13.30 11.42
C LEU A 73 -5.35 14.33 12.49
N THR A 74 -5.33 13.91 13.74
CA THR A 74 -5.45 14.80 14.89
C THR A 74 -4.26 14.62 15.82
N THR A 75 -3.83 15.69 16.46
CA THR A 75 -2.74 15.62 17.45
C THR A 75 -3.34 15.53 18.85
N ALA A 76 -2.69 14.77 19.74
CA ALA A 76 -3.19 14.58 21.10
C ALA A 76 -3.34 15.91 21.89
N GLY A 77 -2.60 16.95 21.51
CA GLY A 77 -2.68 18.28 22.13
C GLY A 77 -3.75 19.22 21.52
N ALA A 78 -4.30 18.89 20.35
CA ALA A 78 -5.28 19.70 19.64
C ALA A 78 -6.27 18.79 18.88
N PRO A 79 -7.25 18.19 19.57
CA PRO A 79 -8.22 17.26 18.96
C PRO A 79 -9.20 17.96 18.01
N GLU A 80 -9.30 19.29 18.11
CA GLU A 80 -10.13 20.15 17.26
C GLU A 80 -9.38 20.68 16.02
N THR A 81 -8.11 20.32 15.86
CA THR A 81 -7.33 20.56 14.65
C THR A 81 -7.14 19.26 13.89
N ILE A 82 -7.87 19.12 12.78
CA ILE A 82 -7.80 17.97 11.88
C ILE A 82 -6.91 18.35 10.70
N TYR A 83 -5.88 17.56 10.41
CA TYR A 83 -5.04 17.69 9.23
C TYR A 83 -5.41 16.58 8.24
N PRO A 84 -5.81 16.91 7.00
CA PRO A 84 -6.05 15.90 6.00
C PRO A 84 -4.73 15.29 5.56
N VAL A 85 -4.67 13.96 5.54
CA VAL A 85 -3.51 13.18 5.14
C VAL A 85 -3.87 12.37 3.91
N THR A 86 -3.17 12.62 2.81
CA THR A 86 -3.35 11.83 1.58
C THR A 86 -2.37 10.66 1.60
N ALA A 87 -2.90 9.45 1.50
CA ALA A 87 -2.11 8.23 1.35
C ALA A 87 -2.21 7.74 -0.09
N THR A 88 -1.09 7.62 -0.79
CA THR A 88 -1.02 7.25 -2.22
C THR A 88 -0.22 5.98 -2.39
N VAL A 89 -0.82 4.94 -2.97
CA VAL A 89 -0.11 3.68 -3.21
C VAL A 89 0.92 3.85 -4.32
N THR A 90 2.19 3.64 -3.97
CA THR A 90 3.32 3.75 -4.91
C THR A 90 3.72 2.40 -5.48
N SER A 91 3.51 1.31 -4.73
CA SER A 91 3.89 -0.04 -5.16
C SER A 91 3.05 -1.10 -4.47
N VAL A 92 2.75 -2.17 -5.20
CA VAL A 92 2.06 -3.37 -4.67
C VAL A 92 2.88 -4.57 -5.07
N ASP A 93 3.33 -5.34 -4.09
CA ASP A 93 4.10 -6.57 -4.31
C ASP A 93 3.15 -7.78 -4.28
N PRO A 94 2.81 -8.37 -5.43
CA PRO A 94 1.85 -9.46 -5.49
C PRO A 94 2.41 -10.79 -4.97
N ASP A 95 3.72 -10.92 -4.79
CA ASP A 95 4.36 -12.14 -4.32
C ASP A 95 4.36 -12.23 -2.79
N THR A 96 4.53 -11.09 -2.11
CA THR A 96 4.51 -10.97 -0.65
C THR A 96 3.18 -10.45 -0.10
N GLY A 97 2.37 -9.79 -0.93
CA GLY A 97 1.18 -9.06 -0.50
C GLY A 97 1.51 -7.71 0.17
N GLU A 98 2.75 -7.23 0.05
CA GLU A 98 3.16 -5.96 0.66
C GLU A 98 2.71 -4.77 -0.19
N VAL A 99 2.00 -3.82 0.42
CA VAL A 99 1.60 -2.56 -0.23
C VAL A 99 2.43 -1.43 0.35
N LYS A 100 3.10 -0.69 -0.54
CA LYS A 100 3.86 0.51 -0.21
C LYS A 100 3.06 1.73 -0.66
N PHE A 101 2.93 2.68 0.24
CA PHE A 101 2.25 3.94 -0.03
C PHE A 101 3.08 5.10 0.53
N ASP A 102 2.93 6.24 -0.10
CA ASP A 102 3.48 7.51 0.35
C ASP A 102 2.41 8.25 1.17
N VAL A 103 2.86 9.04 2.14
CA VAL A 103 1.99 9.75 3.08
C VAL A 103 2.30 11.23 2.97
N SER A 104 1.30 12.02 2.58
CA SER A 104 1.42 13.46 2.47
C SER A 104 0.45 14.14 3.43
N VAL A 105 0.98 14.82 4.43
CA VAL A 105 0.19 15.62 5.39
C VAL A 105 0.00 17.01 4.81
N ALA A 106 -1.23 17.51 4.79
CA ALA A 106 -1.47 18.87 4.33
C ALA A 106 -0.85 19.90 5.29
N ASP A 107 -0.34 21.00 4.72
CA ASP A 107 0.23 22.12 5.48
C ASP A 107 -0.79 22.85 6.36
N ALA A 108 -2.08 22.71 6.05
CA ALA A 108 -3.18 23.40 6.72
C ALA A 108 -4.25 22.42 7.22
N PRO A 109 -4.90 22.71 8.37
CA PRO A 109 -5.97 21.88 8.88
C PRO A 109 -7.29 22.11 8.14
N GLU A 110 -8.14 21.08 8.15
CA GLU A 110 -9.51 21.10 7.63
C GLU A 110 -10.32 22.17 8.35
N GLY A 111 -10.87 23.12 7.59
CA GLY A 111 -11.60 24.28 8.13
C GLY A 111 -10.86 25.62 8.01
N SER A 112 -9.62 25.63 7.50
CA SER A 112 -8.99 26.86 7.01
C SER A 112 -9.48 27.17 5.59
N GLU A 113 -10.67 27.73 5.44
CA GLU A 113 -11.10 28.29 4.16
C GLU A 113 -10.16 29.45 3.76
N GLY A 114 -9.19 29.18 2.88
CA GLY A 114 -8.32 30.20 2.28
C GLY A 114 -7.05 29.64 1.61
N PRO A 115 -6.99 29.55 0.27
CA PRO A 115 -5.94 28.87 -0.48
C PRO A 115 -4.75 29.78 -0.77
N THR A 116 -3.52 29.26 -0.74
CA THR A 116 -2.44 29.78 -1.61
C THR A 116 -1.53 28.64 -2.05
N THR A 117 -1.95 27.93 -3.09
CA THR A 117 -1.06 27.87 -4.25
C THR A 117 -0.82 29.32 -4.68
N SER A 118 0.33 29.86 -4.26
CA SER A 118 1.08 30.84 -5.01
C SER A 118 2.46 30.25 -5.16
N THR A 119 2.62 29.18 -5.94
CA THR A 119 3.21 29.28 -7.29
C THR A 119 3.27 30.74 -7.77
N GLU A 120 4.23 31.47 -7.22
CA GLU A 120 4.88 32.53 -7.97
C GLU A 120 6.01 31.84 -8.75
N PRO A 121 5.89 31.60 -10.08
CA PRO A 121 7.09 31.42 -10.87
C PRO A 121 7.80 32.78 -10.86
N SER A 122 8.86 32.88 -10.07
CA SER A 122 9.82 33.98 -10.13
C SER A 122 10.44 34.01 -11.52
N ALA A 123 9.82 34.74 -12.44
CA ALA A 123 10.37 35.10 -13.74
C ALA A 123 10.51 36.62 -13.80
N THR A 124 11.53 37.14 -13.13
CA THR A 124 11.99 38.52 -13.31
C THR A 124 12.64 38.63 -14.69
N GLY A 125 11.84 38.95 -15.69
CA GLY A 125 12.32 39.49 -16.96
C GLY A 125 12.47 41.00 -16.85
N GLU A 126 13.61 41.48 -16.37
CA GLU A 126 14.01 42.88 -16.55
C GLU A 126 14.60 43.04 -17.97
N ALA A 127 13.87 43.70 -18.85
CA ALA A 127 14.38 44.27 -20.09
C ALA A 127 14.07 45.77 -20.08
N THR A 128 15.11 46.60 -19.86
CA THR A 128 15.07 48.04 -20.10
C THR A 128 16.21 48.39 -21.05
N GLY A 129 15.87 49.07 -22.13
CA GLY A 129 16.78 49.53 -23.17
C GLY A 129 17.39 50.91 -22.90
#